data_AF-G6CBD8-F1
#
_entry.id   AF-G6CBD8-F1
#
_cell.length_a   1.000
_cell.length_b   1.000
_cell.length_c   1.000
_cell.angle_alpha   90.00
_cell.angle_beta   90.00
_cell.angle_gamma   90.00
#
_symmetry.space_group_name_H-M   'P 1'
#
loop_
_entity.id
_entity.type
_entity.pdbx_description
1 polymer ?
#
loop_
_entity_poly.entity_id
_entity_poly.type
_entity_poly.pdbx_seq_one_letter_code
_entity_poly.pdbx_strand_id
1 'polypeptide(L)'
;MGIARISYAKSKNVYNNIDLGFKNGKIEDVWLDCKTFPLYCKYCEQTQTELFLHMSSRYGQVGPIPCEFCNRDITVVDCDTYVDEIEVSGEPCHFQQLYLLSADYIEWFQEWYGITLAPESFFEGWTDWMSVDQLREQIETLTGIETDDGVRYQTDEKFNPLPPDINRWINLLDKSTVPLPDYVLKIGE
;
A
#
# COMPACT_ATOMS: atom_id res chain seq x y z
N MET A 1 12.82 7.49 -16.01
CA MET A 1 12.12 6.20 -16.11
C MET A 1 13.01 5.16 -15.50
N GLY A 2 12.57 4.53 -14.41
CA GLY A 2 13.31 3.47 -13.79
C GLY A 2 12.52 2.75 -12.71
N ILE A 3 12.65 1.43 -12.73
CA ILE A 3 12.21 0.50 -11.71
C ILE A 3 13.39 -0.40 -11.37
N ALA A 4 13.55 -0.77 -10.10
CA ALA A 4 14.64 -1.65 -9.66
C ALA A 4 14.11 -2.70 -8.69
N ARG A 5 14.72 -3.89 -8.71
CA ARG A 5 14.49 -4.87 -7.65
C ARG A 5 15.04 -4.36 -6.32
N ILE A 6 14.29 -4.59 -5.25
CA ILE A 6 14.71 -4.29 -3.89
C ILE A 6 14.36 -5.48 -2.99
N SER A 7 15.37 -5.97 -2.26
CA SER A 7 15.14 -7.05 -1.32
C SER A 7 14.21 -6.61 -0.19
N TYR A 8 13.42 -7.56 0.33
CA TYR A 8 12.48 -7.30 1.44
C TYR A 8 13.16 -6.67 2.68
N ALA A 9 14.41 -7.04 2.94
CA ALA A 9 15.16 -6.46 4.06
C ALA A 9 15.48 -4.97 3.83
N LYS A 10 15.78 -4.58 2.58
CA LYS A 10 16.10 -3.20 2.23
C LYS A 10 14.85 -2.32 2.11
N SER A 11 13.72 -2.89 1.67
CA SER A 11 12.47 -2.16 1.55
C SER A 11 11.90 -1.68 2.88
N LYS A 12 12.36 -2.22 4.02
CA LYS A 12 11.97 -1.73 5.36
C LYS A 12 12.28 -0.24 5.60
N ASN A 13 13.21 0.34 4.85
CA ASN A 13 13.57 1.76 4.95
C ASN A 13 12.97 2.61 3.82
N VAL A 14 12.02 2.05 3.07
CA VAL A 14 11.30 2.74 2.01
C VAL A 14 9.83 2.76 2.39
N TYR A 15 9.23 3.94 2.34
CA TYR A 15 7.86 4.14 2.80
C TYR A 15 6.97 4.47 1.61
N ASN A 16 5.78 3.86 1.59
CA ASN A 16 4.69 4.32 0.77
C ASN A 16 4.02 5.49 1.50
N ASN A 17 3.62 6.50 0.73
CA ASN A 17 3.00 7.70 1.29
C ASN A 17 1.52 7.76 0.94
N ILE A 18 0.79 8.47 1.77
CA ILE A 18 -0.61 8.77 1.59
C ILE A 18 -0.90 10.25 1.82
N ASP A 19 -1.99 10.70 1.24
CA ASP A 19 -2.64 11.96 1.55
C ASP A 19 -4.14 11.70 1.76
N LEU A 20 -4.72 12.29 2.81
CA LEU A 20 -6.10 12.10 3.22
C LEU A 20 -6.92 13.33 2.81
N GLY A 21 -7.96 13.09 2.02
CA GLY A 21 -8.94 14.10 1.63
C GLY A 21 -10.08 14.15 2.64
N PHE A 22 -10.40 15.35 3.12
CA PHE A 22 -11.48 15.59 4.06
C PHE A 22 -12.60 16.42 3.44
N LYS A 23 -13.84 16.05 3.78
CA LYS A 23 -15.04 16.80 3.46
C LYS A 23 -16.05 16.71 4.59
N ASN A 24 -16.51 17.86 5.05
CA ASN A 24 -17.38 17.99 6.22
C ASN A 24 -16.80 17.29 7.47
N GLY A 25 -15.47 17.34 7.64
CA GLY A 25 -14.77 16.71 8.78
C GLY A 25 -14.70 15.18 8.74
N LYS A 26 -15.13 14.53 7.64
CA LYS A 26 -14.97 13.10 7.40
C LYS A 26 -13.93 12.87 6.32
N ILE A 27 -13.25 11.72 6.37
CA ILE A 27 -12.34 11.27 5.32
C ILE A 27 -13.20 10.91 4.10
N GLU A 28 -12.98 11.59 2.99
CA GLU A 28 -13.66 11.32 1.72
C GLU A 28 -12.79 10.48 0.78
N ASP A 29 -11.47 10.67 0.80
CA ASP A 29 -10.57 10.04 -0.15
C ASP A 29 -9.18 9.77 0.46
N VAL A 30 -8.45 8.85 -0.15
CA VAL A 30 -7.07 8.47 0.21
C VAL A 30 -6.25 8.39 -1.06
N TRP A 31 -5.32 9.32 -1.25
CA TRP A 31 -4.33 9.23 -2.33
C TRP A 31 -3.12 8.45 -1.87
N LEU A 32 -2.57 7.63 -2.76
CA LEU A 32 -1.35 6.89 -2.51
C LEU A 32 -0.24 7.34 -3.46
N ASP A 33 0.98 7.42 -2.93
CA ASP A 33 2.21 7.52 -3.69
C ASP A 33 3.14 6.37 -3.27
N CYS A 34 2.92 5.21 -3.91
CA CYS A 34 3.64 3.99 -3.60
C CYS A 34 5.05 4.02 -4.21
N LYS A 35 6.06 3.84 -3.34
CA LYS A 35 7.46 3.70 -3.76
C LYS A 35 7.85 2.25 -3.95
N THR A 36 7.22 1.32 -3.23
CA THR A 36 7.51 -0.10 -3.36
C THR A 36 6.26 -0.92 -3.57
N PHE A 37 6.34 -1.92 -4.44
CA PHE A 37 5.22 -2.81 -4.76
C PHE A 37 5.71 -4.18 -5.26
N PRO A 38 4.89 -5.24 -5.11
CA PRO A 38 5.13 -6.52 -5.76
C PRO A 38 4.89 -6.44 -7.27
N LEU A 39 5.44 -7.39 -8.02
CA LEU A 39 5.12 -7.57 -9.44
C LEU A 39 4.75 -9.02 -9.74
N TYR A 40 3.90 -9.18 -10.75
CA TYR A 40 3.44 -10.44 -11.31
C TYR A 40 3.85 -10.55 -12.78
N CYS A 41 4.27 -11.73 -13.23
CA CYS A 41 4.52 -11.97 -14.64
C CYS A 41 3.35 -12.70 -15.29
N LYS A 42 2.56 -12.01 -16.12
CA LYS A 42 1.45 -12.64 -16.87
C LYS A 42 1.88 -13.74 -17.86
N TYR A 43 3.16 -13.82 -18.22
CA TYR A 43 3.62 -14.76 -19.24
C TYR A 43 3.98 -16.15 -18.68
N CYS A 44 4.46 -16.22 -17.44
CA CYS A 44 4.72 -17.48 -16.75
C CYS A 44 3.86 -17.68 -15.51
N GLU A 45 2.96 -16.74 -15.24
CA GLU A 45 2.03 -16.75 -14.11
C GLU A 45 2.75 -16.85 -12.75
N GLN A 46 3.96 -16.28 -12.68
CA GLN A 46 4.78 -16.27 -11.47
C GLN A 46 4.83 -14.89 -10.86
N THR A 47 4.53 -14.86 -9.56
CA THR A 47 4.77 -13.73 -8.68
C THR A 47 6.28 -13.57 -8.43
N GLN A 48 6.80 -12.35 -8.56
CA GLN A 48 8.21 -12.08 -8.31
C GLN A 48 8.55 -12.18 -6.81
N THR A 49 9.71 -12.74 -6.48
CA THR A 49 10.15 -13.05 -5.11
C THR A 49 10.53 -11.82 -4.29
N GLU A 50 11.01 -10.76 -4.95
CA GLU A 50 11.38 -9.49 -4.35
C GLU A 50 10.36 -8.39 -4.66
N LEU A 51 10.47 -7.29 -3.93
CA LEU A 51 9.73 -6.06 -4.20
C LEU A 51 10.42 -5.26 -5.29
N PHE A 52 9.71 -4.26 -5.82
CA PHE A 52 10.23 -3.35 -6.81
C PHE A 52 10.13 -1.91 -6.32
N LEU A 53 11.20 -1.16 -6.47
CA LEU A 53 11.32 0.25 -6.17
C LEU A 53 11.02 1.07 -7.42
N HIS A 54 9.99 1.90 -7.34
CA HIS A 54 9.74 2.96 -8.32
C HIS A 54 10.73 4.10 -8.12
N MET A 55 11.49 4.44 -9.16
CA MET A 55 12.50 5.51 -9.10
C MET A 55 12.09 6.74 -9.91
N SER A 56 11.39 6.54 -11.03
CA SER A 56 10.84 7.62 -11.86
C SER A 56 9.99 7.04 -12.99
N SER A 57 9.00 7.80 -13.45
CA SER A 57 8.29 7.56 -14.70
C SER A 57 8.48 8.73 -15.67
N ARG A 58 7.97 8.58 -16.89
CA ARG A 58 7.83 9.66 -17.86
C ARG A 58 6.60 9.37 -18.71
N TYR A 59 5.57 10.20 -18.60
CA TYR A 59 4.29 9.98 -19.27
C TYR A 59 3.68 8.63 -18.89
N GLY A 60 3.67 8.32 -17.59
CA GLY A 60 3.20 7.02 -17.09
C GLY A 60 4.22 5.88 -17.22
N GLN A 61 5.24 6.00 -18.08
CA GLN A 61 6.14 4.87 -18.34
C GLN A 61 7.22 4.74 -17.28
N VAL A 62 7.17 3.66 -16.49
CA VAL A 62 8.19 3.37 -15.47
C VAL A 62 9.39 2.65 -16.09
N GLY A 63 9.11 1.67 -16.95
CA GLY A 63 10.11 0.92 -17.70
C GLY A 63 9.93 -0.60 -17.58
N PRO A 64 10.46 -1.38 -18.53
CA PRO A 64 10.39 -2.83 -18.47
C PRO A 64 11.35 -3.39 -17.42
N ILE A 65 10.96 -4.50 -16.79
CA ILE A 65 11.84 -5.30 -15.96
C ILE A 65 11.78 -6.77 -16.37
N PRO A 66 12.91 -7.44 -16.64
CA PRO A 66 12.87 -8.85 -17.03
C PRO A 66 12.35 -9.71 -15.88
N CYS A 67 11.39 -10.59 -16.13
CA CYS A 67 10.90 -11.57 -15.16
C CYS A 67 12.04 -12.51 -14.71
N GLU A 68 12.15 -12.78 -13.41
CA GLU A 68 13.23 -13.64 -12.89
C GLU A 68 13.11 -15.12 -13.25
N PHE A 69 11.91 -15.57 -13.68
CA PHE A 69 11.64 -16.97 -14.01
C PHE A 69 11.68 -17.26 -15.51
N CYS A 70 11.08 -16.39 -16.33
CA CYS A 70 10.97 -16.60 -17.77
C CYS A 70 11.74 -15.59 -18.63
N ASN A 71 12.39 -14.61 -18.00
CA ASN A 71 13.20 -13.56 -18.64
C ASN A 71 12.46 -12.71 -19.67
N ARG A 72 11.12 -12.77 -19.71
CA ARG A 72 10.30 -11.85 -20.51
C ARG A 72 10.10 -10.54 -19.76
N ASP A 73 10.09 -9.45 -20.50
CA ASP A 73 9.87 -8.13 -19.93
C ASP A 73 8.46 -7.99 -19.38
N ILE A 74 8.38 -7.56 -18.12
CA ILE A 74 7.17 -7.10 -17.47
C ILE A 74 7.11 -5.59 -17.71
N THR A 75 6.12 -5.15 -18.50
CA THR A 75 5.88 -3.72 -18.71
C THR A 75 5.15 -3.16 -17.50
N VAL A 76 5.66 -2.05 -16.96
CA VAL A 76 5.05 -1.33 -15.83
C VAL A 76 4.76 0.10 -16.25
N VAL A 77 3.51 0.51 -16.06
CA VAL A 77 3.00 1.87 -16.27
C VAL A 77 2.39 2.36 -14.95
N ASP A 78 2.54 3.64 -14.63
CA ASP A 78 1.90 4.33 -13.50
C ASP A 78 0.97 5.46 -13.98
N CYS A 79 0.27 6.09 -13.04
CA CYS A 79 -0.62 7.23 -13.27
C CYS A 79 0.07 8.61 -13.29
N ASP A 80 1.38 8.65 -13.57
CA ASP A 80 2.26 9.82 -13.74
C ASP A 80 2.41 10.72 -12.49
N THR A 81 1.33 11.25 -11.93
CA THR A 81 1.38 12.26 -10.84
C THR A 81 1.67 11.63 -9.48
N TYR A 82 0.91 10.59 -9.13
CA TYR A 82 1.08 9.78 -7.92
C TYR A 82 0.96 8.32 -8.30
N VAL A 83 1.61 7.45 -7.52
CA VAL A 83 1.64 6.01 -7.80
C VAL A 83 0.59 5.31 -6.93
N ASP A 84 -0.68 5.46 -7.32
CA ASP A 84 -1.86 4.87 -6.68
C ASP A 84 -2.33 3.57 -7.36
N GLU A 85 -1.90 3.36 -8.60
CA GLU A 85 -2.02 2.12 -9.33
C GLU A 85 -0.81 1.87 -10.23
N ILE A 86 -0.63 0.61 -10.63
CA ILE A 86 0.25 0.24 -11.73
C ILE A 86 -0.49 -0.65 -12.72
N GLU A 87 -0.14 -0.52 -14.00
CA GLU A 87 -0.52 -1.51 -15.01
C GLU A 87 0.65 -2.47 -15.23
N VAL A 88 0.42 -3.75 -14.94
CA VAL A 88 1.39 -4.82 -15.13
C VAL A 88 1.04 -5.58 -16.39
N SER A 89 1.71 -5.23 -17.48
CA SER A 89 1.50 -5.85 -18.79
C SER A 89 0.03 -5.82 -19.27
N GLY A 90 -0.68 -4.71 -19.11
CA GLY A 90 -2.09 -4.58 -19.51
C GLY A 90 -3.12 -4.93 -18.42
N GLU A 91 -2.69 -5.43 -17.26
CA GLU A 91 -3.58 -5.70 -16.13
C GLU A 91 -3.40 -4.61 -15.06
N PRO A 92 -4.43 -3.82 -14.73
CA PRO A 92 -4.34 -2.82 -13.67
C PRO A 92 -4.27 -3.49 -12.30
N CYS A 93 -3.47 -2.91 -11.42
CA CYS A 93 -3.34 -3.26 -10.00
C CYS A 93 -3.50 -1.98 -9.20
N HIS A 94 -4.68 -1.81 -8.60
CA HIS A 94 -5.02 -0.66 -7.78
C HIS A 94 -4.56 -0.89 -6.34
N PHE A 95 -3.73 0.01 -5.81
CA PHE A 95 -3.10 -0.20 -4.51
C PHE A 95 -4.06 -0.03 -3.33
N GLN A 96 -5.11 0.78 -3.44
CA GLN A 96 -6.13 0.90 -2.39
C GLN A 96 -6.74 -0.47 -2.05
N GLN A 97 -7.10 -1.28 -3.05
CA GLN A 97 -7.66 -2.61 -2.87
C GLN A 97 -6.59 -3.62 -2.44
N LEU A 98 -5.41 -3.59 -3.09
CA LEU A 98 -4.33 -4.53 -2.76
C LEU A 98 -3.85 -4.36 -1.32
N TYR A 99 -3.79 -3.12 -0.82
CA TYR A 99 -3.24 -2.78 0.50
C TYR A 99 -4.30 -2.62 1.58
N LEU A 100 -5.60 -2.77 1.24
CA LEU A 100 -6.73 -2.51 2.14
C LEU A 100 -6.60 -1.11 2.77
N LEU A 101 -6.25 -0.13 1.94
CA LEU A 101 -5.95 1.23 2.35
C LEU A 101 -6.86 2.18 1.57
N SER A 102 -8.11 2.28 2.04
CA SER A 102 -9.15 3.16 1.52
C SER A 102 -9.73 4.02 2.64
N ALA A 103 -10.55 5.01 2.28
CA ALA A 103 -11.23 5.87 3.24
C ALA A 103 -12.05 5.06 4.26
N ASP A 104 -12.72 3.99 3.83
CA ASP A 104 -13.55 3.14 4.70
C ASP A 104 -12.76 2.54 5.86
N TYR A 105 -11.59 1.95 5.59
CA TYR A 105 -10.74 1.34 6.63
C TYR A 105 -10.31 2.35 7.69
N ILE A 106 -10.02 3.59 7.26
CA ILE A 106 -9.58 4.66 8.16
C ILE A 106 -10.79 5.25 8.91
N GLU A 107 -11.93 5.42 8.24
CA GLU A 107 -13.17 5.94 8.84
C GLU A 107 -13.68 5.00 9.95
N TRP A 108 -13.60 3.68 9.77
CA TRP A 108 -13.97 2.73 10.82
C TRP A 108 -13.18 2.90 12.10
N PHE A 109 -11.90 3.29 12.04
CA PHE A 109 -11.17 3.64 13.27
C PHE A 109 -11.78 4.85 13.96
N GLN A 110 -12.06 5.92 13.22
CA GLN A 110 -12.67 7.13 13.79
C GLN A 110 -14.04 6.83 14.41
N GLU A 111 -14.90 6.07 13.71
CA GLU A 111 -16.25 5.80 14.18
C GLU A 111 -16.29 4.79 15.33
N TRP A 112 -15.49 3.73 15.29
CA TRP A 112 -15.63 2.61 16.24
C TRP A 112 -14.75 2.77 17.47
N TYR A 113 -13.61 3.45 17.34
CA TYR A 113 -12.73 3.77 18.47
C TYR A 113 -12.95 5.20 18.99
N GLY A 114 -13.75 6.03 18.32
CA GLY A 114 -14.01 7.40 18.73
C GLY A 114 -12.76 8.29 18.68
N ILE A 115 -11.83 7.99 17.78
CA ILE A 115 -10.59 8.75 17.59
C ILE A 115 -10.78 9.81 16.50
N THR A 116 -9.98 10.87 16.55
CA THR A 116 -9.96 11.89 15.50
C THR A 116 -8.55 11.96 14.91
N LEU A 117 -8.42 11.67 13.60
CA LEU A 117 -7.13 11.70 12.90
C LEU A 117 -6.79 13.09 12.36
N ALA A 118 -7.81 13.91 12.07
CA ALA A 118 -7.61 15.29 11.66
C ALA A 118 -7.52 16.25 12.86
N PRO A 119 -6.72 17.32 12.78
CA PRO A 119 -6.88 18.47 13.67
C PRO A 119 -8.33 19.00 13.57
N GLU A 120 -8.91 19.47 14.68
CA GLU A 120 -10.28 20.00 14.75
C GLU A 120 -10.59 21.10 13.71
N SER A 121 -9.56 21.68 13.09
CA SER A 121 -9.65 22.71 12.05
C SER A 121 -9.80 22.20 10.61
N PHE A 122 -9.64 20.90 10.34
CA PHE A 122 -9.71 20.34 8.98
C PHE A 122 -11.16 19.96 8.62
N PHE A 123 -11.93 20.97 8.19
CA PHE A 123 -13.31 20.77 7.73
C PHE A 123 -13.39 20.32 6.26
N GLU A 124 -12.50 20.86 5.42
CA GLU A 124 -12.34 20.52 4.00
C GLU A 124 -10.87 20.64 3.60
N GLY A 125 -10.41 19.78 2.70
CA GLY A 125 -9.08 19.86 2.08
C GLY A 125 -8.26 18.58 2.23
N TRP A 126 -6.99 18.67 1.84
CA TRP A 126 -6.02 17.57 1.89
C TRP A 126 -5.02 17.79 3.02
N THR A 127 -4.54 16.70 3.60
CA THR A 127 -3.44 16.73 4.56
C THR A 127 -2.10 17.03 3.86
N ASP A 128 -1.03 17.18 4.65
CA ASP A 128 0.31 16.98 4.10
C ASP A 128 0.55 15.47 3.92
N TRP A 129 1.32 15.12 2.89
CA TRP A 129 1.76 13.74 2.67
C TRP A 129 2.42 13.16 3.92
N MET A 130 1.97 11.97 4.31
CA MET A 130 2.55 11.18 5.41
C MET A 130 2.81 9.75 4.95
N SER A 131 3.72 9.04 5.63
CA SER A 131 3.89 7.62 5.36
C SER A 131 2.73 6.80 5.91
N VAL A 132 2.51 5.60 5.35
CA VAL A 132 1.57 4.62 5.90
C VAL A 132 1.91 4.28 7.35
N ASP A 133 3.20 4.19 7.68
CA ASP A 133 3.63 3.97 9.07
C ASP A 133 3.26 5.15 9.99
N GLN A 134 3.36 6.39 9.53
CA GLN A 134 2.94 7.55 10.32
C GLN A 134 1.44 7.52 10.61
N LEU A 135 0.60 7.13 9.65
CA LEU A 135 -0.83 6.93 9.89
C LEU A 135 -1.06 5.80 10.91
N ARG A 136 -0.41 4.65 10.71
CA ARG A 136 -0.51 3.50 11.62
C ARG A 136 -0.13 3.90 13.05
N GLU A 137 1.02 4.53 13.25
CA GLU A 137 1.52 4.96 14.57
C GLU A 137 0.58 5.93 15.26
N GLN A 138 -0.03 6.85 14.51
CA GLN A 138 -1.06 7.75 15.05
C GLN A 138 -2.27 6.95 15.55
N ILE A 139 -2.79 6.01 14.76
CA ILE A 139 -3.94 5.18 15.16
C ILE A 139 -3.58 4.31 16.37
N GLU A 140 -2.41 3.67 16.39
CA GLU A 140 -1.94 2.89 17.54
C GLU A 140 -1.87 3.74 18.81
N THR A 141 -1.33 4.96 18.70
CA THR A 141 -1.23 5.88 19.84
C THR A 141 -2.62 6.26 20.37
N LEU A 142 -3.60 6.46 19.48
CA LEU A 142 -4.96 6.88 19.85
C LEU A 142 -5.83 5.72 20.34
N THR A 143 -5.59 4.50 19.88
CA THR A 143 -6.41 3.30 20.18
C THR A 143 -5.80 2.39 21.23
N GLY A 144 -4.48 2.44 21.43
CA GLY A 144 -3.72 1.51 22.27
C GLY A 144 -3.52 0.13 21.64
N ILE A 145 -3.79 -0.05 20.34
CA ILE A 145 -3.50 -1.30 19.63
C ILE A 145 -1.99 -1.39 19.39
N GLU A 146 -1.41 -2.56 19.65
CA GLU A 146 0.02 -2.83 19.39
C GLU A 146 0.16 -3.77 18.19
N THR A 147 0.85 -3.35 17.13
CA THR A 147 1.19 -4.25 16.01
C THR A 147 2.49 -5.04 16.25
N ASP A 148 2.58 -6.20 15.60
CA ASP A 148 3.75 -7.07 15.64
C ASP A 148 4.71 -6.73 14.50
N ASP A 149 6.00 -6.70 14.80
CA ASP A 149 7.03 -6.65 13.77
C ASP A 149 7.18 -7.99 13.06
N GLY A 150 7.31 -7.95 11.73
CA GLY A 150 7.69 -9.12 10.92
C GLY A 150 6.56 -10.03 10.47
N VAL A 151 5.31 -9.74 10.87
CA VAL A 151 4.11 -10.35 10.29
C VAL A 151 4.04 -10.10 8.78
N ARG A 152 3.45 -11.05 8.06
CA ARG A 152 3.21 -10.92 6.63
C ARG A 152 1.78 -11.31 6.30
N TYR A 153 1.24 -10.64 5.30
CA TYR A 153 -0.11 -10.86 4.80
C TYR A 153 -0.08 -11.06 3.29
N GLN A 154 -1.11 -11.75 2.81
CA GLN A 154 -1.42 -11.93 1.40
C GLN A 154 -2.86 -11.50 1.18
N THR A 155 -3.05 -10.52 0.30
CA THR A 155 -4.37 -10.00 -0.10
C THR A 155 -4.72 -10.41 -1.54
N ASP A 156 -3.72 -10.77 -2.34
CA ASP A 156 -3.86 -11.33 -3.69
C ASP A 156 -2.72 -12.34 -3.94
N GLU A 157 -3.02 -13.48 -4.56
CA GLU A 157 -2.04 -14.53 -4.87
C GLU A 157 -0.95 -14.07 -5.86
N LYS A 158 -1.30 -13.16 -6.77
CA LYS A 158 -0.39 -12.60 -7.79
C LYS A 158 0.58 -11.58 -7.21
N PHE A 159 0.28 -10.96 -6.07
CA PHE A 159 0.98 -9.77 -5.59
C PHE A 159 1.53 -9.96 -4.17
N ASN A 160 2.59 -10.77 -4.06
CA ASN A 160 3.26 -11.12 -2.81
C ASN A 160 4.79 -11.20 -3.05
N PRO A 161 5.70 -10.72 -2.16
CA PRO A 161 5.48 -10.09 -0.87
C PRO A 161 4.83 -8.71 -0.97
N LEU A 162 3.96 -8.38 -0.01
CA LEU A 162 3.54 -7.00 0.24
C LEU A 162 4.70 -6.19 0.88
N PRO A 163 4.76 -4.86 0.70
CA PRO A 163 5.73 -4.01 1.38
C PRO A 163 5.65 -4.09 2.92
N PRO A 164 6.77 -3.91 3.66
CA PRO A 164 6.77 -4.04 5.11
C PRO A 164 5.83 -3.09 5.87
N ASP A 165 5.71 -1.84 5.43
CA ASP A 165 4.78 -0.84 5.97
C ASP A 165 3.32 -1.25 5.74
N ILE A 166 3.00 -1.78 4.57
CA ILE A 166 1.68 -2.35 4.27
C ILE A 166 1.37 -3.56 5.15
N ASN A 167 2.33 -4.44 5.40
CA ASN A 167 2.11 -5.58 6.31
C ASN A 167 1.79 -5.12 7.73
N ARG A 168 2.46 -4.06 8.23
CA ARG A 168 2.15 -3.48 9.54
C ARG A 168 0.80 -2.78 9.56
N TRP A 169 0.43 -2.10 8.47
CA TRP A 169 -0.92 -1.55 8.30
C TRP A 169 -2.00 -2.64 8.38
N ILE A 170 -1.86 -3.72 7.62
CA ILE A 170 -2.83 -4.83 7.66
C ILE A 170 -2.82 -5.51 9.03
N ASN A 171 -1.68 -5.57 9.73
CA ASN A 171 -1.65 -6.08 11.10
C ASN A 171 -2.47 -5.22 12.07
N LEU A 172 -2.44 -3.89 11.91
CA LEU A 172 -3.28 -2.99 12.68
C LEU A 172 -4.76 -3.30 12.44
N LEU A 173 -5.16 -3.51 11.18
CA LEU A 173 -6.52 -3.93 10.82
C LEU A 173 -6.88 -5.27 11.49
N ASP A 174 -6.03 -6.29 11.34
CA ASP A 174 -6.20 -7.65 11.86
C ASP A 174 -6.34 -7.69 13.39
N LYS A 175 -5.59 -6.85 14.10
CA LYS A 175 -5.66 -6.73 15.57
C LYS A 175 -6.78 -5.83 16.08
N SER A 176 -7.46 -5.10 15.19
CA SER A 176 -8.55 -4.21 15.53
C SER A 176 -9.92 -4.91 15.41
N THR A 177 -10.99 -4.16 15.62
CA THR A 177 -12.36 -4.61 15.31
C THR A 177 -12.74 -4.45 13.84
N VAL A 178 -11.90 -3.79 13.03
CA VAL A 178 -12.13 -3.52 11.60
C VAL A 178 -12.27 -4.84 10.83
N PRO A 179 -13.32 -5.01 9.99
CA PRO A 179 -13.51 -6.23 9.23
C PRO A 179 -12.44 -6.36 8.14
N LEU A 180 -11.76 -7.50 8.14
CA LEU A 180 -10.92 -7.93 7.03
C LEU A 180 -11.74 -8.78 6.06
N PRO A 181 -11.52 -8.64 4.74
CA PRO A 181 -12.10 -9.57 3.77
C PRO A 181 -11.63 -11.01 3.98
N ASP A 182 -12.50 -11.98 3.71
CA ASP A 182 -12.24 -13.41 3.93
C ASP A 182 -11.05 -13.98 3.12
N TYR A 183 -10.63 -13.27 2.06
CA TYR A 183 -9.48 -13.66 1.23
C TYR A 183 -8.13 -13.21 1.80
N VAL A 184 -8.11 -12.41 2.87
CA VAL A 184 -6.87 -11.95 3.50
C VAL A 184 -6.28 -13.08 4.33
N LEU A 185 -5.04 -13.44 4.05
CA LEU A 185 -4.34 -14.52 4.74
C LEU A 185 -3.09 -13.99 5.46
N LYS A 186 -2.96 -14.30 6.75
CA LYS A 186 -1.69 -14.14 7.47
C LYS A 186 -0.75 -15.27 7.05
N ILE A 187 0.45 -14.93 6.57
CA ILE A 187 1.42 -15.89 6.04
C ILE A 187 2.74 -15.80 6.81
N GLY A 188 3.41 -16.93 7.04
CA GLY A 188 4.76 -16.98 7.59
C GLY A 188 4.88 -16.67 9.10
N GLU A 189 4.24 -17.47 9.94
CA GLU A 189 4.60 -17.60 11.37
C GLU A 189 5.95 -18.32 11.56
#